data_AF-A0A1Q6LC97-F1
#
_entry.id   AF-A0A1Q6LC97-F1
#
_cell.length_a   1.000
_cell.length_b   1.000
_cell.length_c   1.000
_cell.angle_alpha   90.00
_cell.angle_beta   90.00
_cell.angle_gamma   90.00
#
_symmetry.space_group_name_H-M   'P 1'
#
loop_
_entity.id
_entity.type
_entity.pdbx_description
1 polymer ?
#
loop_
_entity_poly.entity_id
_entity_poly.type
_entity_poly.pdbx_seq_one_letter_code
_entity_poly.pdbx_strand_id
1 'polypeptide(L)'
;MNQILISADSKNKKSNKINSTPHISTIKNFKNNLRQKSSSNIHTHNINYNNQNQEFNDTQTHTEKKQHTKLIAKKMTYLFSFSTCFAFILFSFYMHHLYILNQNKKSSNRIAYNYQTLKLYSNDSLFTNYKDLSQKNYYTKKYVIGEIKIPSLNISYPIFSILDDETLKIAPCIFSGKMPPEKNNLCIAGHNYNNNLFFSNISKLKKEDKIYIYDNKKHEYIYSVFANYEVKTDDLSPISSNNFNELTLITCNNINNNRIIIKGSF
;
A
#
# COMPACT_ATOMS: atom_id res chain seq x y z
N MET A 1 -43.12 -1.92 51.11
CA MET A 1 -44.41 -1.35 50.64
C MET A 1 -44.59 -1.78 49.18
N ASN A 2 -45.83 -2.09 48.79
CA ASN A 2 -46.38 -2.74 47.57
C ASN A 2 -45.48 -2.91 46.32
N GLN A 3 -45.47 -4.02 45.56
CA GLN A 3 -46.54 -4.92 45.04
C GLN A 3 -47.43 -4.31 43.91
N ILE A 4 -47.91 -5.03 42.87
CA ILE A 4 -47.47 -6.31 42.22
C ILE A 4 -48.27 -6.56 40.88
N LEU A 5 -47.66 -7.24 39.89
CA LEU A 5 -48.25 -8.12 38.82
C LEU A 5 -49.37 -7.70 37.80
N ILE A 6 -49.42 -8.48 36.69
CA ILE A 6 -50.61 -9.04 35.95
C ILE A 6 -51.45 -8.14 34.99
N SER A 7 -52.06 -8.60 33.87
CA SER A 7 -51.76 -9.67 32.86
C SER A 7 -52.80 -9.72 31.70
N ALA A 8 -52.44 -10.32 30.53
CA ALA A 8 -53.34 -10.98 29.53
C ALA A 8 -54.47 -10.09 28.90
N ASP A 9 -55.38 -10.45 27.98
CA ASP A 9 -55.62 -11.48 26.93
C ASP A 9 -56.50 -10.76 25.83
N SER A 10 -56.97 -11.23 24.65
CA SER A 10 -56.96 -12.54 23.99
C SER A 10 -57.29 -12.50 22.49
N LYS A 11 -56.63 -13.36 21.68
CA LYS A 11 -57.17 -14.11 20.51
C LYS A 11 -57.68 -13.25 19.30
N ASN A 12 -57.97 -13.75 18.08
CA ASN A 12 -58.01 -15.13 17.53
C ASN A 12 -57.90 -15.18 15.97
N LYS A 13 -57.34 -16.28 15.42
CA LYS A 13 -57.64 -16.88 14.07
C LYS A 13 -57.35 -16.03 12.81
N LYS A 14 -57.10 -16.58 11.61
CA LYS A 14 -57.18 -17.92 10.95
C LYS A 14 -56.02 -17.94 9.90
N SER A 15 -55.48 -19.01 9.31
CA SER A 15 -55.43 -20.48 9.50
C SER A 15 -54.92 -21.11 8.18
N ASN A 16 -53.89 -21.97 8.20
CA ASN A 16 -53.65 -23.17 7.37
C ASN A 16 -52.16 -23.55 7.44
N LYS A 17 -51.72 -24.63 8.12
CA LYS A 17 -51.90 -26.07 7.83
C LYS A 17 -51.01 -26.53 6.66
N ILE A 18 -49.73 -26.83 6.87
CA ILE A 18 -49.09 -28.02 7.49
C ILE A 18 -48.78 -29.15 6.48
N ASN A 19 -47.49 -29.49 6.42
CA ASN A 19 -46.76 -30.71 6.05
C ASN A 19 -47.52 -31.95 5.51
N SER A 20 -46.93 -32.65 4.52
CA SER A 20 -46.22 -33.94 4.75
C SER A 20 -45.67 -34.59 3.46
N THR A 21 -44.49 -35.21 3.54
CA THR A 21 -44.07 -36.30 2.62
C THR A 21 -44.70 -37.64 3.05
N PRO A 22 -44.78 -38.67 2.19
CA PRO A 22 -43.78 -39.76 2.30
C PRO A 22 -43.46 -40.50 0.96
N HIS A 23 -42.78 -41.65 1.09
CA HIS A 23 -42.31 -42.59 0.06
C HIS A 23 -43.40 -43.58 -0.42
N ILE A 24 -43.00 -44.65 -1.16
CA ILE A 24 -43.75 -45.89 -1.58
C ILE A 24 -44.39 -45.80 -3.00
N SER A 25 -44.55 -46.87 -3.82
CA SER A 25 -43.61 -47.89 -4.38
C SER A 25 -44.32 -48.73 -5.48
N THR A 26 -43.54 -49.48 -6.29
CA THR A 26 -43.91 -50.75 -6.98
C THR A 26 -45.06 -50.87 -8.02
N ILE A 27 -44.67 -51.38 -9.20
CA ILE A 27 -45.37 -52.40 -10.04
C ILE A 27 -46.63 -52.01 -10.84
N LYS A 28 -46.52 -52.12 -12.18
CA LYS A 28 -47.39 -53.01 -12.99
C LYS A 28 -46.78 -53.38 -14.36
N ASN A 29 -46.90 -54.65 -14.72
CA ASN A 29 -46.57 -55.18 -16.05
C ASN A 29 -47.72 -54.93 -17.02
N PHE A 30 -47.43 -54.85 -18.32
CA PHE A 30 -48.27 -55.54 -19.32
C PHE A 30 -47.41 -56.10 -20.46
N LYS A 31 -47.75 -57.31 -20.93
CA LYS A 31 -47.14 -57.92 -22.11
C LYS A 31 -47.86 -57.43 -23.36
N ASN A 32 -47.17 -57.41 -24.50
CA ASN A 32 -47.64 -58.18 -25.64
C ASN A 32 -46.47 -58.63 -26.53
N ASN A 33 -46.65 -59.79 -27.18
CA ASN A 33 -45.60 -60.50 -27.88
C ASN A 33 -46.24 -61.34 -28.98
N LEU A 34 -45.86 -61.15 -30.25
CA LEU A 34 -46.25 -62.04 -31.34
C LEU A 34 -45.17 -62.04 -32.45
N ARG A 35 -44.75 -63.25 -32.82
CA ARG A 35 -43.79 -63.54 -33.90
C ARG A 35 -44.45 -63.37 -35.28
N GLN A 36 -43.61 -63.16 -36.31
CA GLN A 36 -43.47 -64.16 -37.38
C GLN A 36 -42.09 -64.08 -38.06
N LYS A 37 -41.77 -65.11 -38.86
CA LYS A 37 -40.52 -65.26 -39.64
C LYS A 37 -40.87 -65.39 -41.13
N SER A 38 -40.04 -64.84 -42.01
CA SER A 38 -39.73 -65.47 -43.30
C SER A 38 -38.40 -64.96 -43.85
N SER A 39 -37.75 -65.78 -44.67
CA SER A 39 -36.39 -65.63 -45.18
C SER A 39 -36.26 -64.81 -46.46
N SER A 40 -35.11 -64.13 -46.64
CA SER A 40 -34.28 -64.25 -47.85
C SER A 40 -32.89 -63.67 -47.64
N ASN A 41 -31.85 -64.31 -48.21
CA ASN A 41 -30.54 -63.70 -48.36
C ASN A 41 -30.55 -62.71 -49.54
N ILE A 42 -29.77 -61.62 -49.41
CA ILE A 42 -29.15 -60.72 -50.43
C ILE A 42 -29.16 -59.29 -49.87
N HIS A 43 -28.13 -58.89 -49.09
CA HIS A 43 -27.57 -57.51 -49.08
C HIS A 43 -26.29 -57.28 -48.24
N THR A 44 -25.50 -58.31 -47.95
CA THR A 44 -24.27 -58.17 -47.11
C THR A 44 -23.21 -57.23 -47.69
N HIS A 45 -23.19 -57.00 -49.01
CA HIS A 45 -22.21 -56.12 -49.64
C HIS A 45 -22.47 -54.61 -49.47
N ASN A 46 -23.72 -54.17 -49.29
CA ASN A 46 -24.03 -52.73 -49.31
C ASN A 46 -23.97 -52.09 -47.90
N ILE A 47 -24.29 -52.87 -46.86
CA ILE A 47 -24.21 -52.43 -45.46
C ILE A 47 -22.74 -52.13 -45.06
N ASN A 48 -21.80 -52.94 -45.56
CA ASN A 48 -20.39 -52.82 -45.18
C ASN A 48 -19.74 -51.52 -45.70
N TYR A 49 -20.05 -51.12 -46.95
CA TYR A 49 -19.57 -49.84 -47.50
C TYR A 49 -20.11 -48.62 -46.76
N ASN A 50 -21.39 -48.62 -46.38
CA ASN A 50 -21.96 -47.50 -45.62
C ASN A 50 -21.37 -47.42 -44.20
N ASN A 51 -21.18 -48.56 -43.52
CA ASN A 51 -20.48 -48.57 -42.23
C ASN A 51 -19.04 -48.06 -42.36
N GLN A 52 -18.28 -48.51 -43.36
CA GLN A 52 -16.89 -48.05 -43.58
C GLN A 52 -16.82 -46.54 -43.86
N ASN A 53 -17.71 -46.01 -44.69
CA ASN A 53 -17.78 -44.56 -44.95
C ASN A 53 -18.17 -43.76 -43.69
N GLN A 54 -19.10 -44.29 -42.89
CA GLN A 54 -19.54 -43.62 -41.66
C GLN A 54 -18.45 -43.65 -40.57
N GLU A 55 -17.81 -44.80 -40.36
CA GLU A 55 -16.69 -44.98 -39.43
C GLU A 55 -15.45 -44.16 -39.85
N PHE A 56 -15.19 -44.02 -41.16
CA PHE A 56 -14.17 -43.12 -41.69
C PHE A 56 -14.48 -41.64 -41.39
N ASN A 57 -15.70 -41.19 -41.67
CA ASN A 57 -16.14 -39.81 -41.41
C ASN A 57 -16.18 -39.47 -39.91
N ASP A 58 -16.64 -40.40 -39.06
CA ASP A 58 -16.58 -40.25 -37.61
C ASP A 58 -15.13 -40.21 -37.13
N THR A 59 -14.24 -41.08 -37.64
CA THR A 59 -12.80 -41.05 -37.32
C THR A 59 -12.14 -39.74 -37.73
N GLN A 60 -12.48 -39.21 -38.91
CA GLN A 60 -11.94 -37.95 -39.43
C GLN A 60 -12.41 -36.76 -38.59
N THR A 61 -13.72 -36.60 -38.37
CA THR A 61 -14.26 -35.51 -37.55
C THR A 61 -13.84 -35.60 -36.07
N HIS A 62 -13.68 -36.81 -35.53
CA HIS A 62 -13.17 -37.01 -34.17
C HIS A 62 -11.66 -36.69 -34.07
N THR A 63 -10.90 -36.89 -35.15
CA THR A 63 -9.50 -36.47 -35.27
C THR A 63 -9.38 -34.96 -35.37
N GLU A 64 -10.18 -34.30 -36.22
CA GLU A 64 -10.22 -32.85 -36.36
C GLU A 64 -10.61 -32.15 -35.05
N LYS A 65 -11.67 -32.61 -34.36
CA LYS A 65 -12.04 -32.12 -33.01
C LYS A 65 -10.89 -32.29 -32.00
N LYS A 66 -10.14 -33.38 -32.07
CA LYS A 66 -8.97 -33.68 -31.21
C LYS A 66 -7.74 -32.84 -31.55
N GLN A 67 -7.57 -32.42 -32.80
CA GLN A 67 -6.55 -31.44 -33.21
C GLN A 67 -6.95 -30.01 -32.80
N HIS A 68 -8.20 -29.62 -33.03
CA HIS A 68 -8.74 -28.30 -32.67
C HIS A 68 -8.67 -28.05 -31.15
N THR A 69 -9.06 -29.04 -30.33
CA THR A 69 -8.89 -28.96 -28.87
C THR A 69 -7.43 -28.91 -28.44
N LYS A 70 -6.50 -29.60 -29.11
CA LYS A 70 -5.05 -29.44 -28.87
C LYS A 70 -4.53 -28.05 -29.23
N LEU A 71 -5.04 -27.42 -30.29
CA LEU A 71 -4.70 -26.04 -30.68
C LEU A 71 -5.23 -25.02 -29.66
N ILE A 72 -6.47 -25.17 -29.20
CA ILE A 72 -7.07 -24.36 -28.13
C ILE A 72 -6.26 -24.53 -26.84
N ALA A 73 -5.95 -25.77 -26.44
CA ALA A 73 -5.15 -26.05 -25.24
C ALA A 73 -3.78 -25.37 -25.30
N LYS A 74 -3.04 -25.48 -26.42
CA LYS A 74 -1.78 -24.75 -26.63
C LYS A 74 -1.97 -23.24 -26.48
N LYS A 75 -3.00 -22.65 -27.12
CA LYS A 75 -3.30 -21.20 -27.01
C LYS A 75 -3.56 -20.78 -25.56
N MET A 76 -4.29 -21.58 -24.79
CA MET A 76 -4.50 -21.35 -23.36
C MET A 76 -3.20 -21.45 -22.55
N THR A 77 -2.34 -22.43 -22.83
CA THR A 77 -1.02 -22.54 -22.17
C THR A 77 -0.15 -21.31 -22.43
N TYR A 78 -0.14 -20.77 -23.65
CA TYR A 78 0.58 -19.53 -23.97
C TYR A 78 -0.01 -18.31 -23.24
N LEU A 79 -1.34 -18.22 -23.13
CA LEU A 79 -2.02 -17.17 -22.35
C LEU A 79 -1.65 -17.23 -20.85
N PHE A 80 -1.66 -18.41 -20.24
CA PHE A 80 -1.20 -18.58 -18.86
C PHE A 80 0.29 -18.22 -18.70
N SER A 81 1.16 -18.66 -19.60
CA SER A 81 2.59 -18.35 -19.59
C SER A 81 2.87 -16.84 -19.68
N PHE A 82 2.15 -16.13 -20.55
CA PHE A 82 2.22 -14.67 -20.64
C PHE A 82 1.73 -13.99 -19.35
N SER A 83 0.61 -14.45 -18.79
CA SER A 83 0.07 -13.93 -17.53
C SER A 83 1.04 -14.14 -16.34
N THR A 84 1.72 -15.28 -16.26
CA THR A 84 2.73 -15.52 -15.22
C THR A 84 3.97 -14.66 -15.43
N CYS A 85 4.43 -14.50 -16.67
CA CYS A 85 5.56 -13.63 -17.00
C CYS A 85 5.26 -12.17 -16.60
N PHE A 86 4.07 -11.66 -16.94
CA PHE A 86 3.61 -10.34 -16.54
C PHE A 86 3.54 -10.17 -15.01
N ALA A 87 3.05 -11.18 -14.28
CA ALA A 87 3.04 -11.18 -12.83
C ALA A 87 4.47 -11.14 -12.22
N PHE A 88 5.44 -11.88 -12.79
CA PHE A 88 6.84 -11.81 -12.39
C PHE A 88 7.47 -10.43 -12.66
N ILE A 89 7.12 -9.77 -13.77
CA ILE A 89 7.56 -8.39 -14.06
C ILE A 89 7.03 -7.42 -13.01
N LEU A 90 5.72 -7.47 -12.70
CA LEU A 90 5.12 -6.62 -11.65
C LEU A 90 5.74 -6.90 -10.27
N PHE A 91 5.99 -8.17 -9.93
CA PHE A 91 6.66 -8.54 -8.69
C PHE A 91 8.10 -8.03 -8.62
N SER A 92 8.85 -8.06 -9.74
CA SER A 92 10.20 -7.49 -9.84
C SER A 92 10.20 -5.98 -9.57
N PHE A 93 9.29 -5.23 -10.20
CA PHE A 93 9.12 -3.79 -9.92
C PHE A 93 8.75 -3.50 -8.46
N TYR A 94 7.83 -4.29 -7.88
CA TYR A 94 7.44 -4.16 -6.47
C TYR A 94 8.61 -4.41 -5.51
N MET A 95 9.39 -5.47 -5.75
CA MET A 95 10.58 -5.79 -4.93
C MET A 95 11.69 -4.74 -5.09
N HIS A 96 11.88 -4.19 -6.29
CA HIS A 96 12.81 -3.08 -6.54
C HIS A 96 12.39 -1.78 -5.81
N HIS A 97 11.09 -1.47 -5.81
CA HIS A 97 10.55 -0.35 -5.04
C HIS A 97 10.78 -0.54 -3.52
N LEU A 98 10.47 -1.71 -2.96
CA LEU A 98 10.77 -2.01 -1.55
C LEU A 98 12.26 -1.91 -1.23
N TYR A 99 13.14 -2.33 -2.15
CA TYR A 99 14.59 -2.19 -2.00
C TYR A 99 15.01 -0.71 -1.89
N ILE A 100 14.57 0.17 -2.79
CA ILE A 100 14.89 1.61 -2.75
C ILE A 100 14.50 2.22 -1.39
N LEU A 101 13.27 1.95 -0.92
CA LEU A 101 12.77 2.49 0.35
C LEU A 101 13.63 2.03 1.55
N ASN A 102 14.06 0.77 1.55
CA ASN A 102 14.94 0.22 2.57
C ASN A 102 16.35 0.87 2.51
N GLN A 103 16.89 1.11 1.31
CA GLN A 103 18.17 1.78 1.13
C GLN A 103 18.11 3.24 1.61
N ASN A 104 17.04 3.99 1.33
CA ASN A 104 16.86 5.36 1.82
C ASN A 104 16.81 5.38 3.36
N LYS A 105 16.06 4.47 3.99
CA LYS A 105 16.02 4.33 5.46
C LYS A 105 17.39 4.01 6.06
N LYS A 106 18.14 3.07 5.47
CA LYS A 106 19.51 2.73 5.89
C LYS A 106 20.46 3.92 5.75
N SER A 107 20.37 4.67 4.65
CA SER A 107 21.19 5.88 4.44
C SER A 107 20.89 6.94 5.50
N SER A 108 19.62 7.20 5.80
CA SER A 108 19.21 8.10 6.89
C SER A 108 19.81 7.68 8.24
N ASN A 109 19.66 6.40 8.60
CA ASN A 109 20.20 5.86 9.85
C ASN A 109 21.74 5.90 9.91
N ARG A 110 22.43 5.59 8.81
CA ARG A 110 23.90 5.67 8.71
C ARG A 110 24.40 7.11 8.84
N ILE A 111 23.67 8.06 8.27
CA ILE A 111 24.01 9.49 8.36
C ILE A 111 23.76 10.01 9.78
N ALA A 112 22.65 9.63 10.41
CA ALA A 112 22.39 9.93 11.82
C ALA A 112 23.48 9.35 12.74
N TYR A 113 23.85 8.08 12.55
CA TYR A 113 24.93 7.43 13.31
C TYR A 113 26.27 8.13 13.09
N ASN A 114 26.71 8.32 11.84
CA ASN A 114 27.98 8.99 11.53
C ASN A 114 28.03 10.42 12.09
N TYR A 115 26.91 11.16 12.01
CA TYR A 115 26.77 12.49 12.60
C TYR A 115 26.86 12.45 14.14
N GLN A 116 26.18 11.52 14.80
CA GLN A 116 26.29 11.32 16.24
C GLN A 116 27.73 10.97 16.65
N THR A 117 28.42 10.11 15.90
CA THR A 117 29.84 9.80 16.10
C THR A 117 30.72 11.05 15.96
N LEU A 118 30.63 11.78 14.84
CA LEU A 118 31.40 13.03 14.62
C LEU A 118 31.16 14.07 15.74
N LYS A 119 29.93 14.14 16.25
CA LYS A 119 29.50 15.03 17.33
C LYS A 119 29.95 14.58 18.74
N LEU A 120 30.49 13.37 18.89
CA LEU A 120 31.21 12.97 20.11
C LEU A 120 32.67 13.42 20.07
N TYR A 121 33.29 13.45 18.88
CA TYR A 121 34.69 13.86 18.68
C TYR A 121 34.88 15.36 18.35
N SER A 122 33.81 16.14 18.25
CA SER A 122 33.86 17.55 17.81
C SER A 122 34.58 18.52 18.76
N ASN A 123 35.02 18.04 19.92
CA ASN A 123 35.80 18.78 20.91
C ASN A 123 37.31 18.47 20.84
N ASP A 124 37.73 17.53 19.98
CA ASP A 124 39.15 17.23 19.77
C ASP A 124 39.82 18.33 18.93
N SER A 125 41.02 18.73 19.35
CA SER A 125 41.82 19.80 18.77
C SER A 125 42.08 19.60 17.27
N LEU A 126 42.25 18.35 16.83
CA LEU A 126 42.46 17.98 15.42
C LEU A 126 41.24 18.30 14.53
N PHE A 127 40.02 18.27 15.08
CA PHE A 127 38.80 18.54 14.31
C PHE A 127 38.66 20.04 13.95
N THR A 128 39.27 20.93 14.73
CA THR A 128 39.19 22.40 14.54
C THR A 128 39.70 22.82 13.16
N ASN A 129 40.82 22.25 12.68
CA ASN A 129 41.38 22.57 11.36
C ASN A 129 40.43 22.18 10.20
N TYR A 130 39.65 21.11 10.34
CA TYR A 130 38.66 20.72 9.32
C TYR A 130 37.43 21.65 9.35
N LYS A 131 37.13 22.23 10.51
CA LYS A 131 35.98 23.12 10.74
C LYS A 131 36.14 24.46 10.02
N ASP A 132 37.31 25.10 10.11
CA ASP A 132 37.55 26.40 9.47
C ASP A 132 37.53 26.33 7.95
N LEU A 133 38.06 25.24 7.37
CA LEU A 133 37.92 24.92 5.94
C LEU A 133 36.46 24.75 5.48
N SER A 134 35.51 24.55 6.40
CA SER A 134 34.08 24.38 6.11
C SER A 134 33.22 25.63 6.34
N GLN A 135 33.61 26.54 7.24
CA GLN A 135 32.76 27.69 7.62
C GLN A 135 32.50 28.69 6.50
N LYS A 136 33.42 28.83 5.54
CA LYS A 136 33.33 29.83 4.46
C LYS A 136 32.26 29.52 3.39
N ASN A 137 31.50 28.43 3.54
CA ASN A 137 30.55 27.90 2.54
C ASN A 137 29.22 27.42 3.17
N TYR A 138 28.61 28.25 4.01
CA TYR A 138 27.43 27.88 4.82
C TYR A 138 26.18 27.43 4.04
N TYR A 139 26.09 27.76 2.73
CA TYR A 139 24.93 27.52 1.87
C TYR A 139 25.17 26.55 0.68
N THR A 140 26.39 26.02 0.52
CA THR A 140 26.76 25.19 -0.66
C THR A 140 27.12 23.74 -0.31
N LYS A 141 27.06 23.35 0.97
CA LYS A 141 27.40 22.00 1.43
C LYS A 141 26.22 21.34 2.16
N LYS A 142 25.94 20.09 1.80
CA LYS A 142 24.90 19.25 2.41
C LYS A 142 25.44 18.67 3.73
N TYR A 143 24.91 19.09 4.88
CA TYR A 143 25.32 18.58 6.19
C TYR A 143 24.15 18.51 7.18
N VAL A 144 24.31 17.72 8.24
CA VAL A 144 23.30 17.58 9.29
C VAL A 144 23.42 18.75 10.28
N ILE A 145 22.29 19.42 10.52
CA ILE A 145 22.15 20.59 11.40
C ILE A 145 21.42 20.29 12.71
N GLY A 146 20.80 19.11 12.81
CA GLY A 146 20.07 18.68 13.99
C GLY A 146 19.40 17.32 13.80
N GLU A 147 18.51 16.98 14.74
CA GLU A 147 17.64 15.79 14.69
C GLU A 147 16.20 16.22 15.01
N ILE A 148 15.21 15.66 14.30
CA ILE A 148 13.78 15.77 14.62
C ILE A 148 13.27 14.44 15.19
N LYS A 149 12.54 14.50 16.29
CA LYS A 149 11.81 13.35 16.86
C LYS A 149 10.34 13.67 17.08
N ILE A 150 9.48 12.70 16.77
CA ILE A 150 8.03 12.80 16.98
C ILE A 150 7.55 11.48 17.59
N PRO A 151 7.53 11.35 18.94
CA PRO A 151 7.32 10.07 19.60
C PRO A 151 5.98 9.39 19.28
N SER A 152 4.90 10.17 19.13
CA SER A 152 3.55 9.66 18.80
C SER A 152 3.48 8.94 17.43
N LEU A 153 4.48 9.15 16.57
CA LEU A 153 4.60 8.50 15.25
C LEU A 153 5.84 7.60 15.12
N ASN A 154 6.62 7.40 16.19
CA ASN A 154 7.90 6.70 16.17
C ASN A 154 8.88 7.24 15.10
N ILE A 155 8.93 8.58 14.96
CA ILE A 155 9.82 9.28 14.02
C ILE A 155 11.08 9.74 14.76
N SER A 156 12.25 9.46 14.19
CA SER A 156 13.57 9.98 14.59
C SER A 156 14.43 10.10 13.33
N TYR A 157 14.75 11.31 12.89
CA TYR A 157 15.53 11.56 11.67
C TYR A 157 16.51 12.73 11.82
N PRO A 158 17.69 12.69 11.16
CA PRO A 158 18.55 13.86 11.06
C PRO A 158 17.87 14.94 10.20
N ILE A 159 18.25 16.20 10.40
CA ILE A 159 17.76 17.35 9.61
C ILE A 159 18.92 17.85 8.74
N PHE A 160 18.70 17.97 7.42
CA PHE A 160 19.68 18.53 6.48
C PHE A 160 19.62 20.06 6.37
N SER A 161 20.79 20.66 6.14
CA SER A 161 21.01 22.10 5.92
C SER A 161 20.40 22.66 4.63
N ILE A 162 20.18 21.81 3.62
CA ILE A 162 19.76 22.17 2.27
C ILE A 162 18.65 21.22 1.85
N LEU A 163 17.55 21.76 1.29
CA LEU A 163 16.56 20.98 0.57
C LEU A 163 16.99 20.85 -0.89
N ASP A 164 17.26 19.62 -1.30
CA ASP A 164 17.44 19.24 -2.69
C ASP A 164 16.95 17.79 -2.90
N ASP A 165 16.94 17.39 -4.16
CA ASP A 165 16.41 16.10 -4.60
C ASP A 165 17.17 14.88 -4.04
N GLU A 166 18.40 15.05 -3.55
CA GLU A 166 19.16 13.97 -2.92
C GLU A 166 18.93 13.98 -1.40
N THR A 167 18.99 15.15 -0.76
CA THR A 167 18.81 15.27 0.71
C THR A 167 17.40 14.87 1.12
N LEU A 168 16.37 15.34 0.41
CA LEU A 168 14.97 15.09 0.73
C LEU A 168 14.56 13.61 0.56
N LYS A 169 15.28 12.86 -0.27
CA LYS A 169 15.13 11.39 -0.40
C LYS A 169 15.72 10.63 0.79
N ILE A 170 16.61 11.26 1.58
CA ILE A 170 17.41 10.64 2.65
C ILE A 170 16.96 11.08 4.04
N ALA A 171 16.62 12.35 4.28
CA ALA A 171 16.06 12.82 5.54
C ALA A 171 15.21 14.10 5.34
N PRO A 172 14.45 14.57 6.34
CA PRO A 172 13.86 15.90 6.35
C PRO A 172 14.93 17.01 6.23
N CYS A 173 14.56 18.13 5.62
CA CYS A 173 15.45 19.26 5.35
C CYS A 173 14.84 20.56 5.88
N ILE A 174 15.66 21.53 6.29
CA ILE A 174 15.15 22.91 6.41
C ILE A 174 14.71 23.38 5.02
N PHE A 175 13.56 24.05 5.00
CA PHE A 175 12.97 24.68 3.82
C PHE A 175 13.02 26.21 3.93
N SER A 176 12.72 26.75 5.11
CA SER A 176 12.94 28.17 5.45
C SER A 176 13.11 28.34 6.96
N GLY A 177 13.46 29.55 7.40
CA GLY A 177 13.76 29.84 8.80
C GLY A 177 15.16 29.42 9.22
N LYS A 178 15.35 29.27 10.54
CA LYS A 178 16.63 28.94 11.19
C LYS A 178 16.41 28.02 12.39
N MET A 179 17.47 27.32 12.78
CA MET A 179 17.47 26.54 14.01
C MET A 179 17.34 27.45 15.26
N PRO A 180 16.58 27.05 16.30
CA PRO A 180 16.55 27.74 17.59
C PRO A 180 17.96 27.88 18.21
N PRO A 181 18.20 28.87 19.10
CA PRO A 181 17.19 29.70 19.79
C PRO A 181 16.78 30.99 19.05
N GLU A 182 17.15 31.17 17.77
CA GLU A 182 16.72 32.34 17.00
C GLU A 182 15.19 32.33 16.80
N LYS A 183 14.49 33.39 17.23
CA LYS A 183 13.03 33.51 17.10
C LYS A 183 12.62 33.57 15.63
N ASN A 184 12.01 32.50 15.13
CA ASN A 184 11.49 32.43 13.77
C ASN A 184 10.50 31.27 13.60
N ASN A 185 9.80 31.28 12.47
CA ASN A 185 9.08 30.12 11.95
C ASN A 185 10.05 29.13 11.26
N LEU A 186 10.55 28.15 12.01
CA LEU A 186 11.38 27.08 11.47
C LEU A 186 10.54 26.16 10.58
N CYS A 187 10.80 26.15 9.28
CA CYS A 187 10.08 25.31 8.34
C CYS A 187 10.92 24.10 7.93
N ILE A 188 10.43 22.88 8.21
CA ILE A 188 11.07 21.61 7.85
C ILE A 188 10.17 20.88 6.85
N ALA A 189 10.71 20.57 5.68
CA ALA A 189 10.03 19.73 4.70
C ALA A 189 10.56 18.29 4.77
N GLY A 190 9.67 17.32 4.56
CA GLY A 190 10.01 15.91 4.48
C GLY A 190 9.12 15.21 3.46
N HIS A 191 9.61 14.15 2.83
CA HIS A 191 8.89 13.45 1.78
C HIS A 191 7.70 12.63 2.33
N ASN A 192 6.55 12.66 1.65
CA ASN A 192 5.43 11.76 1.94
C ASN A 192 5.56 10.50 1.09
N TYR A 193 6.14 9.44 1.65
CA TYR A 193 6.16 8.13 1.00
C TYR A 193 4.94 7.29 1.42
N ASN A 194 4.35 6.54 0.50
CA ASN A 194 3.24 5.61 0.78
C ASN A 194 3.70 4.33 1.53
N ASN A 195 4.46 4.46 2.63
CA ASN A 195 5.17 3.36 3.29
C ASN A 195 5.38 3.51 4.82
N ASN A 196 4.78 4.50 5.47
CA ASN A 196 4.95 4.84 6.90
C ASN A 196 6.34 5.36 7.35
N LEU A 197 7.23 5.72 6.43
CA LEU A 197 8.53 6.37 6.72
C LEU A 197 8.46 7.89 6.48
N PHE A 198 9.49 8.62 6.92
CA PHE A 198 9.61 10.08 6.75
C PHE A 198 8.37 10.81 7.29
N PHE A 199 7.78 11.74 6.53
CA PHE A 199 6.63 12.54 6.97
C PHE A 199 5.27 11.97 6.53
N SER A 200 5.25 10.75 5.99
CA SER A 200 4.03 10.07 5.52
C SER A 200 2.87 9.99 6.52
N ASN A 201 3.17 10.08 7.82
CA ASN A 201 2.21 10.00 8.90
C ASN A 201 1.97 11.32 9.65
N ILE A 202 2.59 12.46 9.28
CA ILE A 202 2.47 13.70 10.09
C ILE A 202 1.04 14.26 10.13
N SER A 203 0.21 13.97 9.12
CA SER A 203 -1.23 14.27 9.12
C SER A 203 -2.01 13.58 10.24
N LYS A 204 -1.44 12.56 10.90
CA LYS A 204 -2.04 11.89 12.07
C LYS A 204 -1.74 12.60 13.39
N LEU A 205 -0.90 13.65 13.39
CA LEU A 205 -0.58 14.42 14.59
C LEU A 205 -1.80 15.19 15.09
N LYS A 206 -1.96 15.16 16.41
CA LYS A 206 -3.06 15.80 17.14
C LYS A 206 -2.57 17.05 17.85
N LYS A 207 -3.51 17.89 18.27
CA LYS A 207 -3.20 19.01 19.16
C LYS A 207 -2.53 18.47 20.44
N GLU A 208 -1.52 19.19 20.92
CA GLU A 208 -0.62 18.86 22.03
C GLU A 208 0.36 17.69 21.84
N ASP A 209 0.39 17.02 20.66
CA ASP A 209 1.50 16.13 20.32
C ASP A 209 2.83 16.89 20.35
N LYS A 210 3.89 16.25 20.86
CA LYS A 210 5.20 16.88 21.04
C LYS A 210 6.15 16.55 19.89
N ILE A 211 6.72 17.59 19.31
CA ILE A 211 7.80 17.50 18.32
C ILE A 211 9.08 18.03 18.97
N TYR A 212 10.15 17.26 18.92
CA TYR A 212 11.44 17.59 19.52
C TYR A 212 12.44 17.90 18.42
N ILE A 213 13.09 19.06 18.52
CA ILE A 213 14.19 19.48 17.64
C ILE A 213 15.46 19.54 18.48
N TYR A 214 16.53 18.86 18.03
CA TYR A 214 17.84 18.86 18.68
C TYR A 214 18.86 19.56 17.78
N ASP A 215 19.58 20.57 18.28
CA ASP A 215 20.60 21.27 17.50
C ASP A 215 21.95 20.52 17.45
N ASN A 216 22.91 21.08 16.71
CA ASN A 216 24.30 20.61 16.64
C ASN A 216 25.09 20.66 17.98
N LYS A 217 24.52 21.17 19.08
CA LYS A 217 25.10 21.18 20.44
C LYS A 217 24.38 20.23 21.43
N LYS A 218 23.27 19.60 21.01
CA LYS A 218 22.33 18.79 21.84
C LYS A 218 21.41 19.63 22.75
N HIS A 219 21.21 20.92 22.46
CA HIS A 219 20.07 21.62 23.05
C HIS A 219 18.77 21.01 22.51
N GLU A 220 17.78 20.83 23.38
CA GLU A 220 16.46 20.30 23.06
C GLU A 220 15.45 21.45 23.00
N TYR A 221 14.67 21.50 21.92
CA TYR A 221 13.59 22.46 21.73
C TYR A 221 12.30 21.68 21.48
N ILE A 222 11.34 21.82 22.39
CA ILE A 222 10.09 21.04 22.38
C ILE A 222 8.96 21.94 21.87
N TYR A 223 8.28 21.51 20.83
CA TYR A 223 7.13 22.20 20.26
C TYR A 223 5.85 21.40 20.54
N SER A 224 4.78 22.08 20.95
CA SER A 224 3.43 21.53 21.01
C SER A 224 2.71 21.77 19.70
N VAL A 225 2.16 20.73 19.05
CA VAL A 225 1.32 20.89 17.86
C VAL A 225 0.05 21.65 18.22
N PHE A 226 -0.21 22.76 17.52
CA PHE A 226 -1.42 23.58 17.71
C PHE A 226 -2.37 23.57 16.51
N ALA A 227 -1.89 23.31 15.29
CA ALA A 227 -2.73 23.13 14.11
C ALA A 227 -2.19 22.06 13.15
N ASN A 228 -3.10 21.38 12.46
CA ASN A 228 -2.86 20.37 11.43
C ASN A 228 -3.92 20.64 10.34
N TYR A 229 -3.47 21.04 9.15
CA TYR A 229 -4.34 21.47 8.05
C TYR A 229 -3.71 21.24 6.68
N GLU A 230 -4.45 21.51 5.62
CA GLU A 230 -4.00 21.36 4.23
C GLU A 230 -4.12 22.68 3.48
N VAL A 231 -3.11 23.01 2.67
CA VAL A 231 -3.10 24.16 1.76
C VAL A 231 -2.74 23.72 0.33
N LYS A 232 -3.01 24.57 -0.66
CA LYS A 232 -2.56 24.33 -2.03
C LYS A 232 -1.03 24.49 -2.16
N THR A 233 -0.45 23.92 -3.21
CA THR A 233 1.01 23.98 -3.45
C THR A 233 1.53 25.38 -3.81
N ASP A 234 0.66 26.29 -4.26
CA ASP A 234 0.94 27.71 -4.51
C ASP A 234 0.76 28.61 -3.26
N ASP A 235 0.20 28.09 -2.16
CA ASP A 235 0.03 28.84 -0.91
C ASP A 235 1.32 28.80 -0.06
N LEU A 236 2.06 29.91 -0.10
CA LEU A 236 3.28 30.12 0.67
C LEU A 236 3.02 30.78 2.04
N SER A 237 1.78 31.04 2.44
CA SER A 237 1.47 31.65 3.73
C SER A 237 2.01 30.86 4.95
N PRO A 238 2.05 29.50 4.97
CA PRO A 238 2.55 28.76 6.14
C PRO A 238 4.06 28.92 6.40
N ILE A 239 4.85 29.26 5.36
CA ILE A 239 6.32 29.39 5.42
C ILE A 239 6.81 30.82 5.66
N SER A 240 5.88 31.76 5.83
CA SER A 240 6.18 33.15 6.17
C SER A 240 7.03 33.23 7.45
N SER A 241 8.04 34.09 7.44
CA SER A 241 8.82 34.39 8.64
C SER A 241 7.98 35.24 9.61
N ASN A 242 8.14 34.99 10.90
CA ASN A 242 7.55 35.76 11.98
C ASN A 242 8.53 35.84 13.16
N ASN A 243 8.21 36.62 14.18
CA ASN A 243 9.05 36.83 15.37
C ASN A 243 8.66 35.91 16.55
N PHE A 244 7.93 34.83 16.28
CA PHE A 244 7.50 33.83 17.26
C PHE A 244 8.42 32.60 17.19
N ASN A 245 8.34 31.71 18.20
CA ASN A 245 9.02 30.42 18.17
C ASN A 245 8.06 29.38 17.58
N GLU A 246 7.93 29.36 16.25
CA GLU A 246 7.07 28.42 15.53
C GLU A 246 7.88 27.34 14.81
N LEU A 247 7.27 26.17 14.68
CA LEU A 247 7.70 25.07 13.84
C LEU A 247 6.61 24.77 12.80
N THR A 248 6.99 24.69 11.53
CA THR A 248 6.12 24.24 10.44
C THR A 248 6.69 22.97 9.82
N LEU A 249 6.03 21.83 9.98
CA LEU A 249 6.34 20.62 9.23
C LEU A 249 5.50 20.57 7.95
N ILE A 250 6.15 20.30 6.82
CA ILE A 250 5.51 20.34 5.49
C ILE A 250 5.75 19.02 4.76
N THR A 251 4.69 18.48 4.18
CA THR A 251 4.78 17.33 3.28
C THR A 251 3.70 17.36 2.19
N CYS A 252 3.87 16.60 1.12
CA CYS A 252 2.86 16.47 0.06
C CYS A 252 1.64 15.69 0.55
N ASN A 253 0.44 15.99 0.07
CA ASN A 253 -0.64 14.99 0.05
C ASN A 253 -0.62 14.27 -1.31
N ASN A 254 -0.46 12.95 -1.26
CA ASN A 254 -0.27 12.09 -2.44
C ASN A 254 -1.59 11.78 -3.20
N ILE A 255 -2.73 12.31 -2.75
CA ILE A 255 -4.04 12.13 -3.40
C ILE A 255 -4.39 13.31 -4.32
N ASN A 256 -4.09 14.54 -3.88
CA ASN A 256 -4.53 15.79 -4.51
C ASN A 256 -3.37 16.76 -4.82
N ASN A 257 -2.12 16.36 -4.55
CA ASN A 257 -0.89 17.15 -4.70
C ASN A 257 -0.81 18.45 -3.86
N ASN A 258 -1.68 18.62 -2.87
CA ASN A 258 -1.64 19.72 -1.88
C ASN A 258 -0.44 19.58 -0.91
N ARG A 259 -0.38 20.47 0.09
CA ARG A 259 0.60 20.43 1.19
C ARG A 259 -0.12 20.24 2.52
N ILE A 260 0.24 19.16 3.23
CA ILE A 260 -0.10 18.96 4.64
C ILE A 260 0.84 19.82 5.47
N ILE A 261 0.27 20.63 6.34
CA ILE A 261 0.94 21.58 7.22
C ILE A 261 0.65 21.22 8.66
N ILE A 262 1.72 20.97 9.44
CA ILE A 262 1.63 20.86 10.90
C ILE A 262 2.33 22.07 11.50
N LYS A 263 1.61 22.84 12.31
CA LYS A 263 2.13 23.98 13.07
C LYS A 263 2.29 23.60 14.53
N GLY A 264 3.45 23.91 15.11
CA GLY A 264 3.73 23.78 16.53
C GLY A 264 4.38 25.03 17.12
N SER A 265 4.20 25.24 18.43
CA SER A 265 4.74 26.37 19.19
C SER A 265 5.59 25.89 20.35
N PHE A 266 6.67 26.60 20.62
CA PHE A 266 7.56 26.43 21.79
C PHE A 266 6.96 27.06 23.05
#